data_AF-A0A7K2NW09-F1
#
_entry.id   AF-A0A7K2NW09-F1
#
_cell.length_a   1.000
_cell.length_b   1.000
_cell.length_c   1.000
_cell.angle_alpha   90.00
_cell.angle_beta   90.00
_cell.angle_gamma   90.00
#
_symmetry.space_group_name_H-M   'P 1'
#
loop_
_entity.id
_entity.type
_entity.pdbx_description
1 polymer ?
#
loop_
_entity_poly.entity_id
_entity_poly.type
_entity_poly.pdbx_seq_one_letter_code
_entity_poly.pdbx_strand_id
1 'polypeptide(L)'
;GAQDRLVGVTSSDVPGGISLSSHRMTAGGAAYRRPTESLPVPAEGTLDMSPLGSDVTVPVAARWEAGDLVPFTLHFEHSGRMEVLAVVVRPGS
;
A
#
# COMPACT_ATOMS: atom_id res chain seq x y z
N GLY A 1 -8.57 16.13 11.63
CA GLY A 1 -8.22 14.73 11.39
C GLY A 1 -7.06 14.38 12.28
N ALA A 2 -7.18 13.34 13.11
CA ALA A 2 -6.07 12.90 13.96
C ALA A 2 -5.01 12.18 13.10
N GLN A 3 -3.77 12.12 13.59
CA GLN A 3 -2.75 11.25 13.00
C GLN A 3 -3.21 9.79 13.09
N ASP A 4 -2.94 9.01 12.06
CA ASP A 4 -3.25 7.58 12.04
C ASP A 4 -2.10 6.78 11.45
N ARG A 5 -2.26 5.47 11.41
CA ARG A 5 -1.26 4.54 10.92
C ARG A 5 -1.94 3.39 10.21
N LEU A 6 -1.58 3.18 8.95
CA LEU A 6 -1.95 1.98 8.21
C LEU A 6 -1.07 0.84 8.72
N VAL A 7 -1.68 -0.15 9.38
CA VAL A 7 -0.98 -1.29 10.02
C VAL A 7 -1.13 -2.59 9.23
N GLY A 8 -1.98 -2.61 8.21
CA GLY A 8 -2.16 -3.79 7.39
C GLY A 8 -3.07 -3.56 6.19
N VAL A 9 -2.96 -4.47 5.22
CA VAL A 9 -3.78 -4.50 4.01
C VAL A 9 -4.20 -5.94 3.75
N THR A 10 -5.49 -6.14 3.50
CA THR A 10 -6.06 -7.45 3.11
C THR A 10 -6.86 -7.31 1.82
N SER A 11 -7.09 -8.40 1.10
CA SER A 11 -7.97 -8.43 -0.08
C SER A 11 -8.75 -9.74 -0.09
N SER A 12 -9.99 -9.72 -0.58
CA SER A 12 -10.75 -10.95 -0.84
C SER A 12 -10.14 -11.78 -1.98
N ASP A 13 -9.45 -11.12 -2.90
CA ASP A 13 -8.97 -11.73 -4.15
C ASP A 13 -7.53 -12.24 -4.00
N VAL A 14 -6.86 -11.86 -2.90
CA VAL A 14 -5.49 -12.27 -2.59
C VAL A 14 -5.47 -12.86 -1.18
N PRO A 15 -5.47 -14.19 -1.05
CA PRO A 15 -5.64 -14.87 0.23
C PRO A 15 -4.45 -14.73 1.19
N GLY A 16 -3.33 -14.11 0.78
CA GLY A 16 -2.22 -13.85 1.69
C GLY A 16 -0.98 -13.25 1.03
N GLY A 17 0.04 -12.95 1.84
CA GLY A 17 1.35 -12.46 1.41
C GLY A 17 1.42 -10.97 1.04
N ILE A 18 0.32 -10.23 1.22
CA ILE A 18 0.30 -8.78 1.07
C ILE A 18 1.21 -8.17 2.12
N SER A 19 2.16 -7.33 1.70
CA SER A 19 3.14 -6.70 2.59
C SER A 19 3.24 -5.20 2.34
N LEU A 20 3.35 -4.41 3.40
CA LEU A 20 3.64 -2.98 3.32
C LEU A 20 5.15 -2.77 3.13
N SER A 21 5.51 -1.83 2.27
CA SER A 21 6.88 -1.41 2.03
C SER A 21 6.99 0.12 2.07
N SER A 22 8.13 0.60 2.54
CA SER A 22 8.49 2.02 2.40
C SER A 22 9.84 2.16 1.72
N HIS A 23 9.95 3.15 0.85
CA HIS A 23 11.21 3.61 0.29
C HIS A 23 11.80 4.70 1.16
N ARG A 24 13.05 4.52 1.56
CA ARG A 24 13.82 5.57 2.23
C ARG A 24 14.96 6.00 1.33
N MET A 25 14.97 7.28 0.98
CA MET A 25 16.15 7.91 0.38
C MET A 25 17.22 8.10 1.45
N THR A 26 18.43 7.67 1.13
CA THR A 26 19.63 8.04 1.88
C THR A 26 20.12 9.41 1.43
N ALA A 27 20.88 10.08 2.30
CA ALA A 27 21.49 11.37 1.99
C ALA A 27 22.42 11.34 0.76
N GLY A 28 22.86 10.15 0.30
CA GLY A 28 23.71 9.97 -0.88
C GLY A 28 22.96 9.68 -2.19
N GLY A 29 21.63 9.83 -2.23
CA GLY A 29 20.83 9.64 -3.44
C GLY A 29 20.46 8.18 -3.76
N ALA A 30 20.91 7.22 -2.95
CA ALA A 30 20.43 5.84 -3.04
C ALA A 30 19.08 5.70 -2.32
N ALA A 31 18.11 5.05 -2.95
CA ALA A 31 16.85 4.66 -2.33
C ALA A 31 16.83 3.14 -2.11
N TYR A 32 16.42 2.69 -0.93
CA TYR A 32 16.18 1.27 -0.66
C TYR A 32 14.74 1.04 -0.22
N ARG A 33 14.17 -0.06 -0.71
CA ARG A 33 12.89 -0.60 -0.26
C ARG A 33 13.10 -1.37 1.04
N ARG A 34 12.27 -1.12 2.04
CA ARG A 34 12.24 -1.93 3.26
C ARG A 34 10.80 -2.37 3.56
N PRO A 35 10.55 -3.68 3.78
CA PRO A 35 9.30 -4.14 4.38
C PRO A 35 9.07 -3.41 5.71
N THR A 36 7.86 -2.93 5.92
CA THR A 36 7.47 -2.23 7.14
C THR A 36 6.20 -2.84 7.71
N GLU A 37 6.06 -2.79 9.03
CA GLU A 37 4.84 -3.24 9.71
C GLU A 37 3.74 -2.16 9.66
N SER A 38 4.11 -0.92 9.35
CA SER A 38 3.14 0.17 9.26
C SER A 38 3.59 1.38 8.44
N LEU A 39 2.63 2.17 8.00
CA LEU A 39 2.82 3.44 7.30
C LEU A 39 2.06 4.58 8.02
N PRO A 40 2.73 5.70 8.36
CA PRO A 40 2.07 6.81 9.05
C PRO A 40 1.16 7.59 8.09
N VAL A 41 0.00 8.01 8.58
CA VAL A 41 -0.91 8.96 7.92
C VAL A 41 -0.94 10.24 8.77
N PRO A 42 -0.41 11.36 8.27
CA PRO A 42 -0.42 12.62 9.02
C PRO A 42 -1.83 13.11 9.32
N ALA A 43 -1.99 13.81 10.44
CA ALA A 43 -3.20 14.57 10.73
C ALA A 43 -3.47 15.57 9.60
N GLU A 44 -4.68 15.56 9.03
CA GLU A 44 -5.06 16.40 7.88
C GLU A 44 -4.18 16.21 6.64
N GLY A 45 -3.44 15.10 6.55
CA GLY A 45 -2.57 14.77 5.43
C GLY A 45 -3.04 13.54 4.68
N THR A 46 -2.43 13.33 3.52
CA THR A 46 -2.62 12.13 2.70
C THR A 46 -1.37 11.27 2.74
N LEU A 47 -1.57 9.95 2.79
CA LEU A 47 -0.53 8.98 2.49
C LEU A 47 -0.56 8.69 0.99
N ASP A 48 0.34 9.30 0.24
CA ASP A 48 0.55 8.97 -1.16
C ASP A 48 1.34 7.66 -1.28
N MET A 49 0.75 6.68 -1.95
CA MET A 49 1.39 5.41 -2.25
C MET A 49 1.85 5.37 -3.70
N SER A 50 3.13 5.06 -3.90
CA SER A 50 3.73 4.90 -5.22
C SER A 50 4.81 3.83 -5.19
N PRO A 51 5.12 3.17 -6.32
CA PRO A 51 6.19 2.18 -6.40
C PRO A 51 7.58 2.71 -6.00
N LEU A 52 7.76 4.03 -5.97
CA LEU A 52 9.02 4.71 -5.62
C LEU A 52 9.02 5.29 -4.19
N GLY A 53 7.88 5.21 -3.49
CA GLY A 53 7.64 5.80 -2.16
C GLY A 53 7.15 4.73 -1.18
N SER A 54 5.99 4.94 -0.58
CA SER A 54 5.33 3.86 0.19
C SER A 54 4.49 3.00 -0.76
N ASP A 55 4.59 1.68 -0.65
CA ASP A 55 3.85 0.78 -1.54
C ASP A 55 3.32 -0.45 -0.81
N VAL A 56 2.32 -1.07 -1.42
CA VAL A 56 1.81 -2.38 -1.04
C VAL A 56 2.32 -3.38 -2.08
N THR A 57 3.07 -4.37 -1.64
CA THR A 57 3.49 -5.48 -2.49
C THR A 57 2.47 -6.60 -2.34
N VAL A 58 1.90 -7.02 -3.46
CA VAL A 58 0.87 -8.04 -3.52
C VAL A 58 1.39 -9.22 -4.34
N PRO A 59 1.41 -10.46 -3.81
CA PRO A 59 1.80 -11.61 -4.58
C PRO A 59 0.79 -11.87 -5.70
N VAL A 60 1.28 -12.29 -6.86
CA VAL A 60 0.42 -12.70 -7.98
C VAL A 60 -0.41 -13.91 -7.53
N ALA A 61 -1.69 -13.67 -7.25
CA ALA A 61 -2.65 -14.71 -6.91
C ALA A 61 -3.54 -15.10 -8.10
N ALA A 62 -3.77 -14.17 -9.05
CA ALA A 62 -4.64 -14.37 -10.21
C ALA A 62 -4.06 -13.70 -11.47
N ARG A 63 -4.57 -14.09 -12.65
CA ARG A 63 -4.28 -13.43 -13.94
C ARG A 63 -5.03 -12.11 -14.02
N TRP A 64 -4.55 -11.10 -13.30
CA TRP A 64 -5.09 -9.75 -13.41
C TRP A 64 -4.81 -9.16 -14.78
N GLU A 65 -5.83 -8.54 -15.35
CA GLU A 65 -5.74 -7.76 -16.57
C GLU A 65 -5.77 -6.27 -16.25
N ALA A 66 -5.15 -5.47 -17.11
CA ALA A 66 -5.17 -4.02 -16.93
C ALA A 66 -6.61 -3.50 -17.05
N GLY A 67 -7.04 -2.72 -16.05
CA GLY A 67 -8.41 -2.24 -15.90
C GLY A 67 -9.23 -3.04 -14.87
N ASP A 68 -8.76 -4.19 -14.41
CA ASP A 68 -9.42 -4.95 -13.34
C ASP A 68 -9.49 -4.12 -12.05
N LEU A 69 -10.60 -4.27 -11.32
CA LEU A 69 -10.78 -3.69 -10.00
C LEU A 69 -10.52 -4.74 -8.95
N VAL A 70 -9.50 -4.50 -8.11
CA VAL A 70 -9.16 -5.38 -7.00
C VAL A 70 -9.58 -4.71 -5.69
N PRO A 71 -10.48 -5.33 -4.91
CA PRO A 71 -10.89 -4.81 -3.62
C PRO A 71 -9.79 -5.00 -2.58
N PHE A 72 -9.49 -3.94 -1.85
CA PHE A 72 -8.59 -3.96 -0.70
C PHE A 72 -9.29 -3.39 0.53
N THR A 73 -8.97 -3.97 1.68
CA THR A 73 -9.30 -3.42 2.98
C THR A 73 -8.01 -2.89 3.63
N LEU A 74 -8.00 -1.60 3.88
CA LEU A 74 -6.96 -0.90 4.63
C LEU A 74 -7.31 -0.96 6.12
N HIS A 75 -6.36 -1.41 6.94
CA HIS A 75 -6.53 -1.50 8.40
C HIS A 75 -5.72 -0.38 9.05
N PHE A 76 -6.43 0.60 9.59
CA PHE A 76 -5.86 1.71 10.35
C PHE A 76 -5.92 1.43 11.85
N GLU A 77 -4.90 1.89 12.57
CA GLU A 77 -4.77 1.71 14.01
C GLU A 77 -5.93 2.39 14.78
N HIS A 78 -6.32 3.61 14.39
CA HIS A 78 -7.33 4.39 15.10
C HIS A 78 -8.66 4.49 14.33
N SER A 79 -8.61 4.67 13.00
CA SER A 79 -9.80 4.83 12.17
C SER A 79 -10.49 3.50 11.82
N GLY A 80 -9.87 2.37 12.15
CA GLY A 80 -10.41 1.05 11.86
C GLY A 80 -10.24 0.65 10.39
N ARG A 81 -11.26 -0.01 9.82
CA ARG A 81 -11.16 -0.60 8.47
C ARG A 81 -11.79 0.30 7.42
N MET A 82 -11.11 0.43 6.28
CA MET A 82 -11.61 1.14 5.12
C MET A 82 -11.50 0.26 3.88
N GLU A 83 -12.60 0.15 3.14
CA GLU A 83 -12.64 -0.58 1.87
C GLU A 83 -12.36 0.36 0.71
N VAL A 84 -11.48 -0.06 -0.19
CA VAL A 84 -11.07 0.69 -1.38
C VAL A 84 -11.00 -0.25 -2.59
N LEU A 85 -11.16 0.31 -3.78
CA LEU A 85 -10.96 -0.40 -5.04
C LEU A 85 -9.68 0.12 -5.70
N ALA A 86 -8.78 -0.78 -6.05
CA ALA A 86 -7.58 -0.46 -6.81
C ALA A 86 -7.76 -0.91 -8.26
N VAL A 87 -7.31 -0.08 -9.21
CA VAL A 87 -7.30 -0.42 -10.64
C VAL A 87 -5.97 -1.05 -10.99
N VAL A 88 -5.99 -2.22 -11.64
CA VAL A 88 -4.78 -2.86 -12.16
C VAL A 88 -4.28 -2.07 -13.36
N VAL A 89 -3.02 -1.64 -13.32
CA VAL A 89 -2.35 -0.93 -14.40
C VAL A 89 -1.16 -1.75 -14.92
N ARG A 90 -0.71 -1.48 -16.15
CA ARG A 90 0.49 -2.12 -16.67
C ARG A 90 1.75 -1.52 -16.01
N PRO A 91 2.77 -2.32 -15.71
CA PRO A 91 4.04 -1.78 -15.23
C PRO A 91 4.65 -0.84 -16.27
N GLY A 92 5.12 0.33 -15.83
CA GLY A 92 5.80 1.32 -16.68
C GLY A 92 4.92 2.40 -17.32
N SER A 93 3.64 2.51 -16.91
CA SER A 93 2.78 3.67 -17.22
C SER A 93 2.93 4.79 -16.20
#